data_AF-A0A1E4LEI8-F1
#
_entry.id   AF-A0A1E4LEI8-F1
#
_cell.length_a   1.000
_cell.length_b   1.000
_cell.length_c   1.000
_cell.angle_alpha   90.00
_cell.angle_beta   90.00
_cell.angle_gamma   90.00
#
_symmetry.space_group_name_H-M   'P 1'
#
loop_
_entity.id
_entity.type
_entity.pdbx_description
1 polymer ?
#
loop_
_entity_poly.entity_id
_entity_poly.type
_entity_poly.pdbx_seq_one_letter_code
_entity_poly.pdbx_strand_id
1 'polypeptide(L)' 'MGRYDLSPGVRAATAPILLLDCRKDWLVGWAMGSTRRLAHELAGVEVVTLAAGGHCADLDDAAAWRAAVLRFVEGTR' A
#
# COMPACT_ATOMS: atom_id res chain seq x y z
N MET A 1 16.21 -16.77 1.76
CA MET A 1 14.84 -16.33 2.16
C MET A 1 14.05 -16.07 0.90
N GLY A 2 12.88 -16.70 0.75
CA GLY A 2 12.04 -16.58 -0.44
C GLY A 2 11.44 -15.19 -0.56
N ARG A 3 11.44 -14.65 -1.78
CA ARG A 3 10.75 -13.40 -2.12
C ARG A 3 9.26 -13.59 -1.85
N TYR A 4 8.67 -12.75 -0.99
CA TYR A 4 7.27 -12.86 -0.61
C TYR A 4 6.41 -12.21 -1.71
N ASP A 5 5.72 -13.04 -2.50
CA ASP A 5 4.89 -12.59 -3.61
C ASP A 5 3.40 -12.79 -3.30
N LEU A 6 2.68 -11.69 -3.09
CA LEU A 6 1.24 -11.68 -2.86
C LEU A 6 0.44 -11.41 -4.15
N SER A 7 1.10 -11.31 -5.31
CA SER A 7 0.44 -10.97 -6.57
C SER A 7 -0.80 -11.82 -6.88
N PRO A 8 -0.85 -13.14 -6.62
CA PRO A 8 -2.07 -13.94 -6.82
C PRO A 8 -3.24 -13.47 -5.96
N GLY A 9 -3.00 -13.13 -4.70
CA GLY A 9 -4.01 -12.65 -3.77
C GLY A 9 -4.55 -11.28 -4.18
N VAL A 10 -3.67 -10.36 -4.58
CA VAL A 10 -4.07 -9.03 -5.04
C VAL A 10 -4.91 -9.12 -6.33
N ARG A 11 -4.59 -10.03 -7.26
CA ARG A 11 -5.38 -10.25 -8.48
C ARG A 11 -6.77 -10.84 -8.22
N ALA A 12 -6.89 -11.71 -7.22
CA ALA A 12 -8.12 -12.40 -6.89
C ALA A 12 -9.01 -11.62 -5.91
N ALA A 13 -8.52 -10.52 -5.34
CA ALA A 13 -9.25 -9.73 -4.36
C ALA A 13 -10.49 -9.09 -4.99
N THR A 14 -11.65 -9.36 -4.39
CA THR A 14 -12.92 -8.72 -4.73
C THR A 14 -13.25 -7.55 -3.80
N ALA A 15 -12.61 -7.50 -2.65
CA ALA A 15 -12.72 -6.37 -1.73
C ALA A 15 -11.85 -5.19 -2.22
N PRO A 16 -12.29 -3.94 -2.00
CA PRO A 16 -11.44 -2.77 -2.22
C PRO A 16 -10.15 -2.87 -1.40
N ILE A 17 -9.02 -2.49 -1.99
CA ILE A 17 -7.71 -2.48 -1.32
C ILE A 17 -7.16 -1.05 -1.30
N LEU A 18 -6.68 -0.61 -0.14
CA LEU A 18 -5.80 0.56 -0.01
C LEU A 18 -4.36 0.10 0.15
N LEU A 19 -3.47 0.58 -0.72
CA LEU A 19 -2.02 0.45 -0.56
C LEU A 19 -1.42 1.82 -0.20
N LEU A 20 -0.74 1.88 0.95
CA LEU A 20 0.08 3.02 1.34
C LEU A 20 1.51 2.79 0.84
N ASP A 21 1.90 3.50 -0.22
CA ASP A 21 3.23 3.42 -0.83
C ASP A 21 4.20 4.41 -0.17
N CYS A 22 4.95 3.92 0.81
CA CYS A 22 5.86 4.70 1.65
C CYS A 22 7.21 4.94 0.96
N ARG A 23 7.55 6.18 0.64
CA ARG A 23 8.77 6.50 -0.15
C ARG A 23 10.08 6.23 0.56
N LYS A 24 10.10 6.23 1.89
CA LYS A 24 11.31 5.95 2.69
C LYS A 24 11.39 4.49 3.13
N ASP A 25 10.39 3.66 2.83
CA ASP A 25 10.45 2.22 3.09
C ASP A 25 11.20 1.49 1.96
N TRP A 26 12.45 1.13 2.26
CA TRP A 26 13.30 0.34 1.38
C TRP A 26 13.07 -1.17 1.54
N LEU A 27 12.54 -1.62 2.68
CA LEU A 27 12.37 -3.03 3.02
C LEU A 27 11.23 -3.65 2.20
N VAL A 28 10.06 -3.02 2.17
CA VAL A 28 8.92 -3.51 1.39
C VAL A 28 9.20 -3.41 -0.10
N GLY A 29 9.83 -2.32 -0.56
CA GLY A 29 10.26 -2.17 -1.94
C GLY A 29 11.18 -3.31 -2.40
N TRP A 30 12.10 -3.73 -1.52
CA TRP A 30 13.02 -4.84 -1.79
C TRP A 30 12.32 -6.21 -1.72
N ALA A 31 11.56 -6.48 -0.66
CA ALA A 31 10.95 -7.78 -0.40
C ALA A 31 9.77 -8.09 -1.33
N MET A 32 8.97 -7.08 -1.68
CA MET A 32 7.66 -7.22 -2.33
C MET A 32 7.52 -6.37 -3.60
N GLY A 33 8.63 -5.99 -4.24
CA GLY A 33 8.60 -5.06 -5.38
C GLY A 33 7.72 -5.50 -6.57
N SER A 34 7.50 -6.80 -6.79
CA SER A 34 6.57 -7.31 -7.81
C SER A 34 5.11 -7.03 -7.46
N THR A 35 4.70 -7.39 -6.23
CA THR A 35 3.36 -7.11 -5.70
C THR A 35 3.08 -5.61 -5.68
N ARG A 36 4.06 -4.80 -5.26
CA ARG A 36 3.94 -3.33 -5.26
C ARG A 36 3.68 -2.78 -6.66
N ARG A 37 4.46 -3.19 -7.66
CA ARG A 37 4.23 -2.74 -9.06
C ARG A 37 2.85 -3.15 -9.57
N LEU A 38 2.45 -4.39 -9.31
CA LEU A 38 1.13 -4.87 -9.71
C LEU A 38 0.00 -4.04 -9.09
N ALA A 39 0.11 -3.67 -7.82
CA ALA A 39 -0.91 -2.87 -7.15
C ALA A 39 -1.15 -1.51 -7.84
N HIS A 40 -0.12 -0.90 -8.45
CA HIS A 40 -0.26 0.33 -9.24
C HIS A 40 -1.01 0.13 -10.57
N GLU A 41 -1.12 -1.11 -11.06
CA GLU A 41 -1.77 -1.43 -12.34
C GLU A 41 -3.24 -1.86 -12.18
N LEU A 42 -3.66 -2.22 -10.97
CA LEU A 42 -4.97 -2.80 -10.72
C LEU A 42 -6.01 -1.74 -10.31
N ALA A 43 -7.08 -1.62 -11.09
CA ALA A 43 -8.17 -0.67 -10.84
C ALA A 43 -8.91 -0.88 -9.50
N GLY A 44 -8.82 -2.07 -8.90
CA GLY A 44 -9.38 -2.38 -7.58
C GLY A 44 -8.50 -1.98 -6.40
N VAL A 45 -7.34 -1.40 -6.65
CA VAL A 45 -6.39 -0.98 -5.63
C VAL A 45 -6.22 0.55 -5.67
N GLU A 46 -6.62 1.23 -4.60
CA GLU A 46 -6.26 2.62 -4.38
C GLU A 46 -4.82 2.68 -3.86
N VAL A 47 -3.93 3.36 -4.59
CA VAL A 47 -2.55 3.56 -4.15
C VAL A 47 -2.34 5.01 -3.72
N VAL A 48 -1.93 5.19 -2.46
CA VAL A 48 -1.62 6.50 -1.89
C VAL A 48 -0.15 6.55 -1.54
N THR A 49 0.58 7.50 -2.13
CA THR A 49 1.99 7.69 -1.81
C THR A 49 2.14 8.53 -0.54
N LEU A 50 2.87 8.01 0.45
CA LEU A 50 3.27 8.74 1.65
C LEU A 50 4.72 9.19 1.48
N ALA A 51 4.92 10.47 1.19
CA ALA A 51 6.23 11.02 0.83
C ALA A 51 7.21 11.00 2.00
N ALA A 52 6.72 11.25 3.23
CA ALA A 52 7.56 11.21 4.42
C ALA A 52 7.56 9.84 5.13
N GLY A 53 6.66 8.93 4.76
CA GLY A 53 6.47 7.62 5.38
C GLY A 53 7.62 6.64 5.14
N GLY A 54 8.08 5.99 6.22
CA GLY A 54 8.97 4.84 6.22
C GLY A 54 8.21 3.54 6.51
N HIS A 55 8.89 2.59 7.14
CA HIS A 55 8.28 1.29 7.49
C HIS A 55 7.15 1.42 8.52
N CYS A 56 7.25 2.43 9.39
CA CYS A 56 6.25 2.78 10.40
C CYS A 56 5.57 4.10 10.00
N ALA A 57 4.92 4.12 8.84
CA ALA A 57 4.37 5.35 8.26
C ALA A 57 3.27 6.03 9.11
N ASP A 58 2.61 5.28 9.99
CA ASP A 58 1.69 5.79 10.99
C ASP A 58 2.38 6.68 12.03
N LEU A 59 3.68 6.51 12.24
CA LEU A 59 4.53 7.36 13.08
C LEU A 59 5.25 8.43 12.25
N ASP A 60 5.80 8.03 11.10
CA ASP A 60 6.67 8.89 10.28
C ASP A 60 5.90 9.99 9.52
N ASP A 61 4.65 9.72 9.15
CA ASP A 61 3.77 10.62 8.37
C ASP A 61 2.32 10.49 8.86
N ALA A 62 2.15 10.56 10.19
CA ALA A 62 0.90 10.24 10.89
C ALA A 62 -0.34 10.95 10.33
N ALA A 63 -0.21 12.23 9.96
CA ALA A 63 -1.31 13.02 9.42
C ALA A 63 -1.75 12.50 8.04
N ALA A 64 -0.81 12.26 7.13
CA ALA A 64 -1.11 11.76 5.79
C ALA A 64 -1.60 10.32 5.83
N TRP A 65 -0.99 9.47 6.68
CA TRP A 65 -1.44 8.10 6.92
C TRP A 65 -2.90 8.08 7.39
N ARG A 66 -3.23 8.87 8.43
CA ARG A 66 -4.58 8.92 8.99
C ARG A 66 -5.59 9.43 7.97
N ALA A 67 -5.25 10.47 7.21
CA ALA A 67 -6.11 11.02 6.18
C ALA A 67 -6.42 9.99 5.07
N ALA A 68 -5.41 9.22 4.64
CA ALA A 68 -5.58 8.17 3.63
C ALA A 68 -6.51 7.06 4.12
N VAL A 69 -6.28 6.56 5.35
CA VAL A 69 -7.12 5.49 5.93
C VAL A 69 -8.56 5.93 6.11
N LEU A 70 -8.79 7.12 6.67
CA LEU A 70 -10.16 7.60 6.90
C LEU A 70 -10.91 7.83 5.59
N ARG A 71 -10.28 8.48 4.61
CA ARG A 71 -10.90 8.68 3.28
C ARG A 71 -11.31 7.36 2.65
N PHE A 72 -10.45 6.35 2.70
CA PHE A 72 -10.74 5.05 2.13
C PHE A 72 -11.91 4.35 2.85
N VAL A 73 -11.92 4.34 4.19
CA VAL A 73 -13.00 3.74 4.98
C VAL A 73 -14.33 4.47 4.78
N GLU A 74 -14.31 5.80 4.68
CA GLU A 74 -15.51 6.60 4.45
C GLU A 74 -16.05 6.43 3.02
N GLY A 75 -15.16 6.31 2.02
CA GLY A 75 -15.54 6.09 0.62
C GLY A 75 -15.95 4.66 0.27
N THR A 76 -15.75 3.70 1.19
CA THR A 76 -16.12 2.28 1.01
C THR A 76 -17.40 1.89 1.75
N ARG A 77 -18.05 2.83 2.46
CA ARG A 77 -19.38 2.69 3.07
C ARG A 77 -20.48 2.94 2.05
#